data_AF-A0A133PR79-F1
#
_entry.id   AF-A0A133PR79-F1
#
_cell.length_a   1.000
_cell.length_b   1.000
_cell.length_c   1.000
_cell.angle_alpha   90.00
_cell.angle_beta   90.00
_cell.angle_gamma   90.00
#
_symmetry.space_group_name_H-M   'P 1'
#
loop_
_entity.id
_entity.type
_entity.pdbx_description
1 polymer ?
#
loop_
_entity_poly.entity_id
_entity_poly.type
_entity_poly.pdbx_seq_one_letter_code
_entity_poly.pdbx_strand_id
1 'polypeptide(L)'
;MRIILIFSMFSSKRGEVSTFFINFAYCKSYLRMEKKVLFINQEIAPYVPETEMSLFGCDMPNRMQEAGFEIRTFMPKWGTINERRGQLHEVIRLSGMNLIIDDTDHPLIIKVASIPQTRIQVYFIDNEDYFQKRSAMTKDELGNDYPDNGERAIFFARGVLETVKKLRWTPDIIHCQGWMSAVIPFYVKTAYHDEPQFTNSKVITSLFSEQPHDDLGTNFKRCLEFRNAKASMLKKYGDKFDFIELGKLAIDYSDGIVQTSENVNADLMKYAVESNKSTLLQPTSDDAIKEKYTEFYNNILG
;
A
#
# COMPACT_ATOMS: atom_id res chain seq x y z
N MET A 1 -36.59 12.45 21.22
CA MET A 1 -35.85 13.59 21.82
C MET A 1 -34.76 13.99 20.83
N ARG A 2 -34.99 15.04 20.02
CA ARG A 2 -34.00 15.51 19.01
C ARG A 2 -33.01 16.43 19.71
N ILE A 3 -31.73 16.04 19.74
CA ILE A 3 -30.64 16.90 20.20
C ILE A 3 -30.41 17.95 19.11
N ILE A 4 -30.78 19.19 19.39
CA ILE A 4 -30.48 20.35 18.55
C ILE A 4 -29.18 20.95 19.09
N LEU A 5 -28.08 20.71 18.39
CA LEU A 5 -26.81 21.41 18.65
C LEU A 5 -26.88 22.79 18.00
N ILE A 6 -27.13 23.82 18.81
CA ILE A 6 -27.04 25.22 18.40
C ILE A 6 -25.59 25.66 18.55
N PHE A 7 -24.86 25.79 17.45
CA PHE A 7 -23.58 26.51 17.45
C PHE A 7 -23.86 27.99 17.23
N SER A 8 -23.68 28.81 18.27
CA SER A 8 -23.72 30.26 18.16
C SER A 8 -22.36 30.79 17.69
N MET A 9 -22.25 31.17 16.42
CA MET A 9 -21.14 32.00 15.95
C MET A 9 -21.45 33.46 16.32
N PHE A 10 -20.76 34.00 17.32
CA PHE A 10 -20.84 35.43 17.66
C PHE A 10 -20.03 36.23 16.63
N SER A 11 -20.72 36.95 15.74
CA SER A 11 -20.13 38.09 15.02
C SER A 11 -20.75 39.37 15.57
N SER A 12 -19.93 40.15 16.27
CA SER A 12 -20.30 41.45 16.82
C SER A 12 -20.46 42.47 15.68
N LYS A 13 -21.71 42.83 15.36
CA LYS A 13 -22.18 44.22 15.18
C LYS A 13 -23.68 44.21 14.86
N ARG A 14 -24.45 44.85 15.74
CA ARG A 14 -25.89 45.20 15.63
C ARG A 14 -26.88 44.03 15.67
N GLY A 15 -27.39 43.74 16.87
CA GLY A 15 -28.81 43.85 17.21
C GLY A 15 -29.89 43.04 16.50
N GLU A 16 -29.60 42.16 15.54
CA GLU A 16 -30.61 41.30 14.90
C GLU A 16 -30.25 39.81 15.07
N VAL A 17 -31.09 39.10 15.84
CA VAL A 17 -31.02 37.64 15.94
C VAL A 17 -31.71 37.07 14.71
N SER A 18 -30.94 36.82 13.66
CA SER A 18 -31.38 36.03 12.51
C SER A 18 -31.25 34.54 12.86
N THR A 19 -32.38 33.87 13.08
CA THR A 19 -32.43 32.42 13.24
C THR A 19 -32.27 31.77 11.87
N PHE A 20 -31.04 31.50 11.45
CA PHE A 20 -30.77 30.71 10.25
C PHE A 20 -31.13 29.24 10.50
N PHE A 21 -32.26 28.80 9.96
CA PHE A 21 -32.58 27.38 9.85
C PHE A 21 -31.67 26.75 8.78
N ILE A 22 -30.53 26.20 9.20
CA ILE A 22 -29.74 25.33 8.32
C ILE A 22 -30.55 24.06 8.10
N ASN A 23 -31.01 23.89 6.87
CA ASN A 23 -31.79 22.74 6.44
C ASN A 23 -30.96 21.46 6.64
N PHE A 24 -31.43 20.52 7.46
CA PHE A 24 -30.69 19.30 7.82
C PHE A 24 -30.33 18.43 6.58
N ALA A 25 -31.08 18.58 5.49
CA ALA A 25 -30.79 17.97 4.20
C ALA A 25 -29.50 18.51 3.55
N TYR A 26 -29.17 19.79 3.77
CA TYR A 26 -27.97 20.44 3.24
C TYR A 26 -26.71 20.13 4.05
N CYS A 27 -26.88 19.66 5.30
CA CYS A 27 -25.77 19.27 6.17
C CYS A 27 -25.32 17.80 5.91
N LYS A 28 -26.17 16.98 5.28
CA LYS A 28 -25.83 15.59 4.91
C LYS A 28 -24.86 15.48 3.74
N SER A 29 -24.77 16.48 2.86
CA SER A 29 -23.81 16.50 1.75
C SER A 29 -22.40 16.93 2.17
N TYR A 30 -22.23 17.47 3.39
CA TYR A 30 -20.97 18.08 3.86
C TYR A 30 -20.15 17.22 4.83
N LEU A 31 -20.58 15.98 5.08
CA LEU A 31 -19.84 15.00 5.91
C LEU A 31 -19.63 13.69 5.12
N ARG A 32 -19.23 13.79 3.85
CA ARG A 32 -18.56 12.66 3.21
C ARG A 32 -17.12 12.72 3.68
N MET A 33 -16.76 11.92 4.69
CA MET A 33 -15.35 11.78 5.05
C MET A 33 -14.58 11.38 3.78
N GLU A 34 -13.50 12.10 3.48
CA GLU A 34 -12.62 11.75 2.37
C GLU A 34 -12.15 10.31 2.54
N LYS A 35 -12.29 9.50 1.49
CA LYS A 35 -11.87 8.11 1.51
C LYS A 35 -10.34 8.05 1.56
N LYS A 36 -9.82 7.14 2.37
CA LYS A 36 -8.39 7.00 2.65
C LYS A 36 -7.79 5.86 1.83
N VAL A 37 -6.71 6.14 1.11
CA VAL A 37 -5.99 5.14 0.32
C VAL A 37 -4.54 5.05 0.79
N LEU A 38 -4.17 3.86 1.25
CA LEU A 38 -2.79 3.49 1.53
C LEU A 38 -2.17 2.90 0.26
N PHE A 39 -1.28 3.63 -0.37
CA PHE A 39 -0.43 3.06 -1.43
C PHE A 39 0.80 2.41 -0.81
N ILE A 40 1.13 1.21 -1.27
CA ILE A 40 2.33 0.50 -0.84
C ILE A 40 3.08 0.09 -2.10
N ASN A 41 4.17 0.82 -2.36
CA ASN A 41 4.90 0.76 -3.62
C ASN A 41 6.26 0.11 -3.41
N GLN A 42 6.64 -0.78 -4.31
CA GLN A 42 8.02 -1.24 -4.39
C GLN A 42 8.97 -0.11 -4.82
N GLU A 43 8.53 0.76 -5.72
CA GLU A 43 9.34 1.79 -6.36
C GLU A 43 8.58 3.10 -6.51
N ILE A 44 9.25 4.24 -6.34
CA ILE A 44 8.67 5.58 -6.52
C ILE A 44 9.74 6.50 -7.15
N ALA A 45 9.45 7.08 -8.31
CA ALA A 45 10.24 8.15 -8.88
C ALA A 45 9.99 9.47 -8.12
N PRO A 46 11.01 10.34 -7.91
CA PRO A 46 12.38 10.28 -8.41
C PRO A 46 13.39 9.66 -7.42
N TYR A 47 12.94 8.89 -6.42
CA TYR A 47 13.84 8.29 -5.44
C TYR A 47 14.65 7.13 -6.04
N VAL A 48 14.04 6.37 -6.93
CA VAL A 48 14.69 5.32 -7.74
C VAL A 48 14.57 5.65 -9.25
N PRO A 49 15.33 4.98 -10.14
CA PRO A 49 15.23 5.19 -11.58
C PRO A 49 13.82 4.96 -12.14
N GLU A 50 13.55 5.57 -13.30
CA GLU A 50 12.25 5.45 -13.98
C GLU A 50 12.05 4.03 -14.54
N THR A 51 10.98 3.38 -14.10
CA THR A 51 10.48 2.08 -14.51
C THR A 51 8.94 2.16 -14.59
N GLU A 52 8.27 1.15 -15.14
CA GLU A 52 6.80 1.09 -15.09
C GLU A 52 6.30 1.21 -13.64
N MET A 53 6.92 0.48 -12.70
CA MET A 53 6.55 0.50 -11.28
C MET A 53 6.82 1.87 -10.62
N SER A 54 7.98 2.47 -10.88
CA SER A 54 8.37 3.71 -10.18
C SER A 54 7.57 4.92 -10.64
N LEU A 55 7.16 4.95 -11.91
CA LEU A 55 6.24 5.96 -12.43
C LEU A 55 4.84 5.79 -11.82
N PHE A 56 4.31 4.56 -11.78
CA PHE A 56 3.04 4.27 -11.11
C PHE A 56 3.04 4.68 -9.63
N GLY A 57 4.13 4.37 -8.91
CA GLY A 57 4.26 4.66 -7.48
C GLY A 57 4.28 6.16 -7.15
N CYS A 58 4.56 7.03 -8.12
CA CYS A 58 4.41 8.48 -7.98
C CYS A 58 3.04 8.97 -8.50
N ASP A 59 2.65 8.53 -9.70
CA ASP A 59 1.50 9.05 -10.43
C ASP A 59 0.17 8.65 -9.81
N MET A 60 0.02 7.38 -9.40
CA MET A 60 -1.25 6.89 -8.86
C MET A 60 -1.63 7.56 -7.53
N PRO A 61 -0.72 7.69 -6.55
CA PRO A 61 -0.96 8.52 -5.37
C PRO A 61 -1.36 9.96 -5.71
N ASN A 62 -0.68 10.60 -6.66
CA ASN A 62 -0.99 11.99 -7.04
C ASN A 62 -2.38 12.14 -7.66
N ARG A 63 -2.72 11.27 -8.60
CA ARG A 63 -4.02 11.31 -9.29
C ARG A 63 -5.17 11.03 -8.33
N MET A 64 -4.99 10.10 -7.39
CA MET A 64 -6.03 9.83 -6.38
C MET A 64 -6.15 10.95 -5.36
N GLN A 65 -5.05 11.63 -5.01
CA GLN A 65 -5.13 12.85 -4.20
C GLN A 65 -5.92 13.95 -4.92
N GLU A 66 -5.66 14.18 -6.21
CA GLU A 66 -6.44 15.13 -7.03
C GLU A 66 -7.92 14.73 -7.16
N ALA A 67 -8.23 13.45 -7.09
CA ALA A 67 -9.60 12.93 -7.08
C ALA A 67 -10.31 13.05 -5.71
N GLY A 68 -9.64 13.64 -4.70
CA GLY A 68 -10.23 13.92 -3.38
C GLY A 68 -10.07 12.79 -2.35
N PHE A 69 -9.12 11.87 -2.57
CA PHE A 69 -8.77 10.84 -1.58
C PHE A 69 -7.65 11.34 -0.66
N GLU A 70 -7.72 10.96 0.63
CA GLU A 70 -6.62 11.17 1.55
C GLU A 70 -5.57 10.05 1.36
N ILE A 71 -4.34 10.43 1.01
CA ILE A 71 -3.31 9.49 0.60
C ILE A 71 -2.20 9.36 1.64
N ARG A 72 -1.77 8.11 1.88
CA ARG A 72 -0.45 7.81 2.44
C ARG A 72 0.24 6.81 1.55
N THR A 73 1.53 6.99 1.33
CA THR A 73 2.31 6.11 0.46
C THR A 73 3.57 5.62 1.16
N PHE A 74 3.89 4.34 0.95
CA PHE A 74 5.06 3.68 1.50
C PHE A 74 5.95 3.14 0.39
N MET A 75 7.25 3.07 0.65
CA MET A 75 8.20 2.32 -0.16
C MET A 75 9.38 1.78 0.67
N PRO A 76 10.12 0.77 0.20
CA PRO A 76 11.40 0.41 0.82
C PRO A 76 12.42 1.55 0.70
N LYS A 77 13.25 1.72 1.71
CA LYS A 77 14.44 2.58 1.63
C LYS A 77 15.55 1.81 0.94
N TRP A 78 15.50 1.71 -0.39
CA TRP A 78 16.56 1.06 -1.16
C TRP A 78 17.92 1.74 -0.93
N GLY A 79 19.00 0.96 -0.90
CA GLY A 79 20.37 1.46 -0.69
C GLY A 79 20.83 2.47 -1.74
N THR A 80 20.22 2.45 -2.93
CA THR A 80 20.45 3.42 -4.00
C THR A 80 19.88 4.81 -3.72
N ILE A 81 18.96 4.95 -2.76
CA ILE A 81 18.32 6.22 -2.43
C ILE A 81 19.27 7.07 -1.61
N ASN A 82 19.69 8.19 -2.19
CA ASN A 82 20.52 9.17 -1.50
C ASN A 82 19.67 10.00 -0.52
N GLU A 83 19.87 9.78 0.78
CA GLU A 83 19.07 10.43 1.83
C GLU A 83 19.20 11.95 1.84
N ARG A 84 20.41 12.48 1.61
CA ARG A 84 20.65 13.93 1.59
C ARG A 84 19.96 14.58 0.40
N ARG A 85 20.05 13.97 -0.79
CA ARG A 85 19.39 14.46 -2.01
C ARG A 85 17.88 14.36 -1.89
N GLY A 86 17.38 13.25 -1.35
CA GLY A 86 15.95 12.98 -1.17
C GLY A 86 15.34 13.70 0.03
N GLN A 87 16.15 14.34 0.89
CA GLN A 87 15.70 14.98 2.13
C GLN A 87 14.94 14.02 3.06
N LEU A 88 15.44 12.78 3.19
CA LEU A 88 14.84 11.78 4.07
C LEU A 88 15.18 12.11 5.53
N HIS A 89 14.16 12.17 6.36
CA HIS A 89 14.30 12.38 7.81
C HIS A 89 13.75 11.18 8.56
N GLU A 90 14.49 10.71 9.55
CA GLU A 90 13.99 9.66 10.42
C GLU A 90 12.85 10.17 11.31
N VAL A 91 11.80 9.36 11.42
CA VAL A 91 10.68 9.59 12.31
C VAL A 91 10.86 8.74 13.56
N ILE A 92 11.66 9.23 14.51
CA ILE A 92 12.05 8.53 15.76
C ILE A 92 10.85 7.90 16.48
N ARG A 93 9.72 8.62 16.55
CA ARG A 93 8.51 8.12 17.20
C ARG A 93 7.88 6.91 16.51
N LEU A 94 8.20 6.65 15.25
CA LEU A 94 7.74 5.50 14.47
C LEU A 94 8.79 4.38 14.44
N SER A 95 10.07 4.73 14.40
CA SER A 95 11.21 3.82 14.51
C SER A 95 11.33 3.11 15.87
N GLY A 96 12.29 2.18 15.94
CA GLY A 96 12.84 1.63 17.18
C GLY A 96 12.20 0.35 17.68
N MET A 97 11.30 -0.26 16.90
CA MET A 97 10.80 -1.61 17.17
C MET A 97 11.57 -2.64 16.34
N ASN A 98 11.66 -3.87 16.82
CA ASN A 98 12.26 -4.97 16.08
C ASN A 98 11.16 -5.84 15.45
N LEU A 99 11.41 -6.28 14.22
CA LEU A 99 10.63 -7.30 13.54
C LEU A 99 11.43 -8.59 13.54
N ILE A 100 10.85 -9.66 14.10
CA ILE A 100 11.45 -11.00 14.06
C ILE A 100 11.14 -11.62 12.71
N ILE A 101 12.15 -11.87 11.88
CA ILE A 101 12.07 -12.58 10.60
C ILE A 101 13.03 -13.75 10.66
N ASP A 102 12.57 -14.96 10.35
CA ASP A 102 13.36 -16.19 10.42
C ASP A 102 14.15 -16.32 11.74
N ASP A 103 13.46 -16.15 12.88
CA ASP A 103 14.02 -16.20 14.24
C ASP A 103 15.13 -15.15 14.53
N THR A 104 15.29 -14.15 13.67
CA THR A 104 16.27 -13.07 13.81
C THR A 104 15.58 -11.72 14.01
N ASP A 105 16.07 -10.92 14.96
CA ASP A 105 15.56 -9.58 15.23
C ASP A 105 16.15 -8.55 14.25
N HIS A 106 15.27 -7.86 13.52
CA HIS A 106 15.66 -6.80 12.58
C HIS A 106 15.08 -5.44 13.01
N PRO A 107 15.91 -4.40 13.20
CA PRO A 107 15.42 -3.08 13.59
C PRO A 107 14.60 -2.44 12.45
N LEU A 108 13.41 -1.94 12.78
CA LEU A 108 12.56 -1.18 11.89
C LEU A 108 12.81 0.32 12.06
N ILE A 109 13.34 0.95 11.01
CA ILE A 109 13.57 2.38 10.94
C ILE A 109 12.56 2.97 9.94
N ILE A 110 11.91 4.07 10.32
CA ILE A 110 10.96 4.75 9.45
C ILE A 110 11.50 6.12 9.09
N LYS A 111 11.66 6.39 7.79
CA LYS A 111 12.02 7.71 7.28
C LYS A 111 10.84 8.33 6.53
N VAL A 112 10.87 9.64 6.37
CA VAL A 112 9.86 10.39 5.60
C VAL A 112 10.53 11.41 4.72
N ALA A 113 9.98 11.59 3.52
CA ALA A 113 10.29 12.70 2.63
C ALA A 113 9.05 13.07 1.80
N SER A 114 9.07 14.24 1.19
CA SER A 114 8.05 14.66 0.24
C SER A 114 8.56 14.55 -1.19
N ILE A 115 7.75 14.01 -2.09
CA ILE A 115 8.02 14.05 -3.53
C ILE A 115 8.04 15.53 -3.94
N PRO A 116 9.12 16.06 -4.54
CA PRO A 116 9.26 17.49 -4.81
C PRO A 116 8.13 18.09 -5.65
N GLN A 117 7.65 17.34 -6.65
CA GLN A 117 6.65 17.76 -7.63
C GLN A 117 5.24 17.79 -7.04
N THR A 118 4.85 16.72 -6.33
CA THR A 118 3.46 16.50 -5.87
C THR A 118 3.26 16.87 -4.40
N ARG A 119 4.35 17.05 -3.64
CA ARG A 119 4.38 17.26 -2.19
C ARG A 119 3.80 16.11 -1.35
N ILE A 120 3.44 14.99 -1.97
CA ILE A 120 3.00 13.78 -1.27
C ILE A 120 4.10 13.27 -0.34
N GLN A 121 3.72 12.98 0.91
CA GLN A 121 4.62 12.39 1.89
C GLN A 121 4.77 10.89 1.67
N VAL A 122 6.00 10.44 1.52
CA VAL A 122 6.40 9.05 1.38
C VAL A 122 7.04 8.58 2.68
N TYR A 123 6.53 7.47 3.22
CA TYR A 123 7.11 6.76 4.35
C TYR A 123 8.04 5.66 3.83
N PHE A 124 9.29 5.68 4.27
CA PHE A 124 10.29 4.70 3.85
C PHE A 124 10.46 3.66 4.95
N ILE A 125 10.33 2.39 4.59
CA ILE A 125 10.67 1.26 5.47
C ILE A 125 12.16 0.98 5.29
N ASP A 126 12.94 1.17 6.35
CA ASP A 126 14.39 1.09 6.32
C ASP A 126 14.90 0.02 7.28
N ASN A 127 15.94 -0.67 6.83
CA ASN A 127 16.69 -1.68 7.57
C ASN A 127 18.04 -1.85 6.91
N GLU A 128 19.10 -1.89 7.72
CA GLU A 128 20.47 -1.92 7.22
C GLU A 128 20.78 -3.18 6.41
N ASP A 129 20.35 -4.34 6.90
CA ASP A 129 20.66 -5.64 6.31
C ASP A 129 19.82 -5.92 5.06
N TYR A 130 18.53 -5.56 5.10
CA TYR A 130 17.62 -5.85 3.99
C TYR A 130 17.68 -4.84 2.86
N PHE A 131 17.95 -3.55 3.10
CA PHE A 131 17.85 -2.55 2.04
C PHE A 131 19.11 -1.72 1.81
N GLN A 132 19.94 -1.46 2.82
CA GLN A 132 21.05 -0.51 2.66
C GLN A 132 22.35 -1.12 2.13
N LYS A 133 22.68 -2.36 2.51
CA LYS A 133 23.98 -3.00 2.20
C LYS A 133 24.15 -3.47 0.75
N ARG A 134 23.40 -2.91 -0.21
CA ARG A 134 23.40 -3.36 -1.62
C ARG A 134 23.32 -2.20 -2.61
N SER A 135 24.01 -2.35 -3.74
CA SER A 135 24.06 -1.39 -4.83
C SER A 135 22.80 -1.41 -5.71
N ALA A 136 21.96 -2.45 -5.61
CA ALA A 136 20.77 -2.62 -6.42
C ALA A 136 19.55 -3.05 -5.58
N MET A 137 18.35 -2.94 -6.16
CA MET A 137 17.09 -3.17 -5.46
C MET A 137 16.84 -4.66 -5.27
N THR A 138 16.61 -5.41 -6.35
CA THR A 138 16.10 -6.79 -6.31
C THR A 138 17.03 -7.81 -6.96
N LYS A 139 17.93 -7.35 -7.85
CA LYS A 139 18.89 -8.17 -8.59
C LYS A 139 20.33 -7.74 -8.33
N ASP A 140 21.27 -8.66 -8.43
CA ASP A 140 22.71 -8.38 -8.38
C ASP A 140 23.22 -7.77 -9.71
N GLU A 141 24.51 -7.46 -9.78
CA GLU A 141 25.16 -6.88 -10.97
C GLU A 141 25.18 -7.83 -12.18
N LEU A 142 24.93 -9.12 -11.96
CA LEU A 142 24.84 -10.16 -12.99
C LEU A 142 23.39 -10.42 -13.43
N GLY A 143 22.41 -9.76 -12.78
CA GLY A 143 20.98 -9.89 -13.07
C GLY A 143 20.28 -11.03 -12.34
N ASN A 144 20.95 -11.72 -11.40
CA ASN A 144 20.32 -12.76 -10.58
C ASN A 144 19.52 -12.13 -9.45
N ASP A 145 18.38 -12.72 -9.09
CA ASP A 145 17.61 -12.24 -7.96
C ASP A 145 18.36 -12.49 -6.65
N TYR A 146 18.25 -11.56 -5.70
CA TYR A 146 18.82 -11.79 -4.38
C TYR A 146 18.07 -12.92 -3.65
N PRO A 147 18.79 -13.87 -3.02
CA PRO A 147 18.18 -15.07 -2.43
C PRO A 147 17.25 -14.77 -1.24
N ASP A 148 17.39 -13.62 -0.59
CA ASP A 148 16.58 -13.17 0.55
C ASP A 148 15.46 -12.20 0.14
N ASN A 149 15.18 -12.04 -1.17
CA ASN A 149 14.08 -11.20 -1.66
C ASN A 149 12.73 -11.52 -1.00
N GLY A 150 12.47 -12.80 -0.71
CA GLY A 150 11.30 -13.22 0.05
C GLY A 150 11.24 -12.64 1.46
N GLU A 151 12.33 -12.75 2.24
CA GLU A 151 12.41 -12.18 3.58
C GLU A 151 12.25 -10.66 3.57
N ARG A 152 12.87 -10.00 2.59
CA ARG A 152 12.79 -8.54 2.40
C ARG A 152 11.35 -8.09 2.13
N ALA A 153 10.60 -8.85 1.31
CA ALA A 153 9.18 -8.61 1.07
C ALA A 153 8.35 -8.73 2.35
N ILE A 154 8.64 -9.74 3.18
CA ILE A 154 7.94 -9.95 4.46
C ILE A 154 8.28 -8.84 5.46
N PHE A 155 9.56 -8.47 5.58
CA PHE A 155 10.00 -7.37 6.42
C PHE A 155 9.33 -6.05 5.99
N PHE A 156 9.30 -5.77 4.68
CA PHE A 156 8.63 -4.59 4.13
C PHE A 156 7.15 -4.57 4.50
N ALA A 157 6.42 -5.65 4.23
CA ALA A 157 5.00 -5.75 4.51
C ALA A 157 4.67 -5.55 6.00
N ARG A 158 5.40 -6.24 6.89
CA ARG A 158 5.22 -6.09 8.34
C ARG A 158 5.61 -4.70 8.82
N GLY A 159 6.68 -4.13 8.28
CA GLY A 159 7.11 -2.76 8.56
C GLY A 159 6.04 -1.73 8.23
N VAL A 160 5.40 -1.86 7.06
CA VAL A 160 4.27 -0.99 6.67
C VAL A 160 3.09 -1.15 7.63
N LEU A 161 2.64 -2.38 7.88
CA LEU A 161 1.43 -2.62 8.68
C LEU A 161 1.60 -2.21 10.15
N GLU A 162 2.76 -2.49 10.77
CA GLU A 162 3.06 -2.00 12.12
C GLU A 162 3.16 -0.47 12.18
N THR A 163 3.71 0.16 11.13
CA THR A 163 3.79 1.63 11.06
C THR A 163 2.41 2.27 10.95
N VAL A 164 1.53 1.72 10.11
CA VAL A 164 0.14 2.21 9.95
C VAL A 164 -0.65 2.05 11.25
N LYS A 165 -0.47 0.92 11.96
CA LYS A 165 -1.02 0.72 13.32
C LYS A 165 -0.53 1.80 14.29
N LYS A 166 0.78 2.08 14.31
CA LYS A 166 1.38 3.11 15.18
C LYS A 166 0.94 4.53 14.84
N LEU A 167 0.64 4.79 13.56
CA LEU A 167 0.06 6.04 13.08
C LEU A 167 -1.42 6.20 13.45
N ARG A 168 -2.09 5.12 13.89
CA ARG A 168 -3.54 5.08 14.16
C ARG A 168 -4.37 5.59 12.99
N TRP A 169 -3.93 5.28 11.77
CA TRP A 169 -4.58 5.70 10.54
C TRP A 169 -5.27 4.49 9.89
N THR A 170 -6.54 4.63 9.56
CA THR A 170 -7.42 3.55 9.11
C THR A 170 -7.71 3.73 7.61
N PRO A 171 -6.97 3.07 6.70
CA PRO A 171 -7.27 3.15 5.27
C PRO A 171 -8.58 2.45 4.93
N ASP A 172 -9.37 3.06 4.04
CA ASP A 172 -10.50 2.38 3.41
C ASP A 172 -9.99 1.38 2.36
N ILE A 173 -8.94 1.78 1.62
CA ILE A 173 -8.29 0.95 0.59
C ILE A 173 -6.79 0.84 0.87
N ILE A 174 -6.25 -0.37 0.73
CA ILE A 174 -4.83 -0.66 0.69
C ILE A 174 -4.50 -1.12 -0.73
N HIS A 175 -3.74 -0.31 -1.47
CA HIS A 175 -3.36 -0.59 -2.85
C HIS A 175 -1.88 -0.95 -2.92
N CYS A 176 -1.63 -2.25 -3.17
CA CYS A 176 -0.31 -2.85 -3.25
C CYS A 176 0.21 -2.78 -4.70
N GLN A 177 1.41 -2.21 -4.89
CA GLN A 177 2.04 -2.04 -6.20
C GLN A 177 3.46 -2.63 -6.20
N GLY A 178 3.67 -3.61 -7.08
CA GLY A 178 4.94 -4.34 -7.21
C GLY A 178 4.93 -5.64 -6.41
N TRP A 179 5.69 -6.63 -6.89
CA TRP A 179 5.69 -7.99 -6.34
C TRP A 179 6.14 -8.03 -4.87
N MET A 180 7.02 -7.12 -4.44
CA MET A 180 7.48 -7.09 -3.04
C MET A 180 6.35 -6.76 -2.05
N SER A 181 5.26 -6.14 -2.52
CA SER A 181 4.06 -5.85 -1.72
C SER A 181 3.00 -6.97 -1.75
N ALA A 182 3.20 -8.02 -2.56
CA ALA A 182 2.21 -9.06 -2.82
C ALA A 182 1.86 -9.93 -1.60
N VAL A 183 2.67 -9.91 -0.55
CA VAL A 183 2.38 -10.60 0.72
C VAL A 183 1.42 -9.81 1.64
N ILE A 184 1.22 -8.52 1.39
CA ILE A 184 0.39 -7.64 2.24
C ILE A 184 -1.08 -8.05 2.25
N PRO A 185 -1.74 -8.38 1.12
CA PRO A 185 -3.12 -8.85 1.14
C PRO A 185 -3.32 -10.03 2.10
N PHE A 186 -2.41 -11.00 2.05
CA PHE A 186 -2.42 -12.15 2.96
C PHE A 186 -2.36 -11.71 4.42
N TYR A 187 -1.41 -10.84 4.79
CA TYR A 187 -1.28 -10.37 6.18
C TYR A 187 -2.47 -9.54 6.66
N VAL A 188 -2.98 -8.63 5.83
CA VAL A 188 -4.15 -7.80 6.15
C VAL A 188 -5.37 -8.66 6.47
N LYS A 189 -5.62 -9.69 5.66
CA LYS A 189 -6.79 -10.58 5.83
C LYS A 189 -6.59 -11.69 6.86
N THR A 190 -5.38 -11.85 7.41
CA THR A 190 -5.08 -12.89 8.41
C THR A 190 -4.52 -12.29 9.69
N ALA A 191 -3.21 -12.07 9.76
CA ALA A 191 -2.49 -11.62 10.96
C ALA A 191 -2.93 -10.26 11.52
N TYR A 192 -3.46 -9.40 10.65
CA TYR A 192 -3.88 -8.03 10.97
C TYR A 192 -5.41 -7.82 10.84
N HIS A 193 -6.18 -8.86 10.55
CA HIS A 193 -7.62 -8.75 10.31
C HIS A 193 -8.39 -8.11 11.48
N ASP A 194 -8.02 -8.49 12.71
CA ASP A 194 -8.69 -8.01 13.92
C ASP A 194 -8.13 -6.68 14.46
N GLU A 195 -7.11 -6.12 13.79
CA GLU A 195 -6.58 -4.82 14.15
C GLU A 195 -7.53 -3.72 13.65
N PRO A 196 -7.97 -2.78 14.52
CA PRO A 196 -8.99 -1.79 14.17
C PRO A 196 -8.67 -0.94 12.93
N GLN A 197 -7.38 -0.79 12.61
CA GLN A 197 -6.93 -0.06 11.44
C GLN A 197 -7.25 -0.75 10.12
N PHE A 198 -7.41 -2.08 10.12
CA PHE A 198 -7.46 -2.88 8.91
C PHE A 198 -8.74 -3.71 8.75
N THR A 199 -9.54 -3.87 9.82
CA THR A 199 -10.75 -4.72 9.82
C THR A 199 -11.71 -4.45 8.67
N ASN A 200 -11.88 -3.16 8.30
CA ASN A 200 -12.78 -2.77 7.22
C ASN A 200 -12.04 -2.43 5.91
N SER A 201 -10.71 -2.54 5.88
CA SER A 201 -9.93 -2.17 4.70
C SER A 201 -10.14 -3.16 3.56
N LYS A 202 -10.37 -2.60 2.38
CA LYS A 202 -10.34 -3.34 1.12
C LYS A 202 -8.93 -3.36 0.56
N VAL A 203 -8.52 -4.47 -0.03
CA VAL A 203 -7.17 -4.64 -0.57
C VAL A 203 -7.23 -4.75 -2.08
N ILE A 204 -6.36 -4.00 -2.75
CA ILE A 204 -6.20 -4.02 -4.21
C ILE A 204 -4.75 -4.37 -4.52
N THR A 205 -4.53 -5.22 -5.51
CA THR A 205 -3.18 -5.55 -5.99
C THR A 205 -3.03 -5.14 -7.46
N SER A 206 -2.00 -4.35 -7.76
CA SER A 206 -1.52 -4.13 -9.13
C SER A 206 -0.54 -5.23 -9.52
N LEU A 207 -0.84 -5.93 -10.61
CA LEU A 207 0.05 -6.88 -11.25
C LEU A 207 0.84 -6.17 -12.34
N PHE A 208 2.16 -6.29 -12.28
CA PHE A 208 3.11 -5.68 -13.22
C PHE A 208 3.72 -6.73 -14.16
N SER A 209 4.26 -6.25 -15.28
CA SER A 209 4.99 -7.09 -16.23
C SER A 209 6.30 -7.63 -15.66
N GLU A 210 7.06 -6.78 -14.96
CA GLU A 210 8.29 -7.17 -14.29
C GLU A 210 8.01 -7.99 -13.02
N GLN A 211 8.68 -9.14 -12.92
CA GLN A 211 8.56 -10.12 -11.84
C GLN A 211 9.95 -10.69 -11.50
N PRO A 212 10.15 -11.27 -10.30
CA PRO A 212 11.35 -12.03 -10.02
C PRO A 212 11.40 -13.28 -10.92
N HIS A 213 12.60 -13.65 -11.35
CA HIS A 213 12.86 -14.83 -12.16
C HIS A 213 12.97 -16.10 -11.31
N ASP A 214 13.62 -15.99 -10.15
CA ASP A 214 13.85 -17.10 -9.24
C ASP A 214 12.71 -17.25 -8.22
N ASP A 215 12.75 -18.35 -7.44
CA ASP A 215 11.86 -18.50 -6.29
C ASP A 215 12.27 -17.59 -5.13
N LEU A 216 11.35 -17.39 -4.19
CA LEU A 216 11.55 -16.47 -3.05
C LEU A 216 12.35 -17.10 -1.90
N GLY A 217 13.07 -18.19 -2.16
CA GLY A 217 13.83 -18.95 -1.19
C GLY A 217 13.04 -20.10 -0.56
N THR A 218 13.77 -21.13 -0.13
CA THR A 218 13.20 -22.37 0.43
C THR A 218 12.43 -22.16 1.74
N ASN A 219 12.79 -21.15 2.52
CA ASN A 219 12.18 -20.84 3.81
C ASN A 219 10.98 -19.87 3.70
N PHE A 220 10.65 -19.38 2.50
CA PHE A 220 9.68 -18.30 2.35
C PHE A 220 8.31 -18.59 2.99
N LYS A 221 7.75 -19.77 2.76
CA LYS A 221 6.47 -20.19 3.37
C LYS A 221 6.53 -20.22 4.91
N ARG A 222 7.67 -20.59 5.48
CA ARG A 222 7.90 -20.58 6.94
C ARG A 222 7.94 -19.14 7.46
N CYS A 223 8.68 -18.28 6.76
CA CYS A 223 8.80 -16.87 7.12
C CYS A 223 7.48 -16.10 7.01
N LEU A 224 6.53 -16.58 6.19
CA LEU A 224 5.17 -16.02 6.08
C LEU A 224 4.31 -16.27 7.33
N GLU A 225 4.67 -17.23 8.19
CA GLU A 225 3.92 -17.48 9.41
C GLU A 225 4.06 -16.32 10.39
N PHE A 226 2.93 -15.73 10.75
CA PHE A 226 2.90 -14.64 11.72
C PHE A 226 1.51 -14.52 12.34
N ARG A 227 1.43 -14.57 13.67
CA ARG A 227 0.15 -14.54 14.40
C ARG A 227 -0.85 -15.56 13.83
N ASN A 228 -1.95 -15.10 13.23
CA ASN A 228 -3.02 -15.92 12.65
C ASN A 228 -2.74 -16.38 11.21
N ALA A 229 -1.70 -15.86 10.56
CA ALA A 229 -1.20 -16.38 9.28
C ALA A 229 -0.45 -17.69 9.54
N LYS A 230 -1.04 -18.84 9.19
CA LYS A 230 -0.51 -20.19 9.47
C LYS A 230 -0.20 -20.97 8.19
N ALA A 231 0.76 -21.89 8.22
CA ALA A 231 1.11 -22.75 7.09
C ALA A 231 -0.06 -23.56 6.52
N SER A 232 -1.08 -23.87 7.33
CA SER A 232 -2.30 -24.52 6.85
C SER A 232 -2.99 -23.74 5.72
N MET A 233 -2.91 -22.40 5.76
CA MET A 233 -3.48 -21.51 4.74
C MET A 233 -2.63 -21.49 3.46
N LEU A 234 -1.37 -21.93 3.54
CA LEU A 234 -0.42 -21.94 2.44
C LEU A 234 -0.35 -23.30 1.71
N LYS A 235 -1.05 -24.33 2.22
CA LYS A 235 -1.02 -25.71 1.69
C LYS A 235 -1.45 -25.83 0.23
N LYS A 236 -2.28 -24.91 -0.26
CA LYS A 236 -2.77 -24.94 -1.64
C LYS A 236 -1.77 -24.39 -2.66
N TYR A 237 -0.73 -23.69 -2.22
CA TYR A 237 0.31 -23.13 -3.09
C TYR A 237 1.46 -24.11 -3.25
N GLY A 238 2.17 -24.03 -4.38
CA GLY A 238 3.34 -24.86 -4.69
C GLY A 238 4.45 -24.73 -3.66
N ASP A 239 5.21 -25.80 -3.41
CA ASP A 239 6.32 -25.80 -2.43
C ASP A 239 7.50 -24.95 -2.88
N LYS A 240 7.79 -24.95 -4.19
CA LYS A 240 8.63 -23.92 -4.81
C LYS A 240 7.79 -22.65 -4.96
N PHE A 241 8.08 -21.65 -4.13
CA PHE A 241 7.28 -20.43 -4.06
C PHE A 241 7.87 -19.36 -4.99
N ASP A 242 7.48 -19.42 -6.26
CA ASP A 242 7.87 -18.46 -7.29
C ASP A 242 6.90 -17.29 -7.41
N PHE A 243 7.10 -16.44 -8.42
CA PHE A 243 6.25 -15.28 -8.66
C PHE A 243 4.80 -15.66 -9.01
N ILE A 244 4.55 -16.84 -9.59
CA ILE A 244 3.19 -17.30 -9.92
C ILE A 244 2.45 -17.63 -8.63
N GLU A 245 3.08 -18.39 -7.73
CA GLU A 245 2.48 -18.71 -6.43
C GLU A 245 2.30 -17.46 -5.55
N LEU A 246 3.24 -16.51 -5.61
CA LEU A 246 3.09 -15.21 -4.96
C LEU A 246 1.94 -14.38 -5.54
N GLY A 247 1.80 -14.36 -6.87
CA GLY A 247 0.71 -13.68 -7.54
C GLY A 247 -0.64 -14.28 -7.17
N LYS A 248 -0.77 -15.61 -7.18
CA LYS A 248 -1.99 -16.31 -6.73
C LYS A 248 -2.32 -15.99 -5.27
N LEU A 249 -1.32 -16.00 -4.38
CA LEU A 249 -1.49 -15.61 -2.98
C LEU A 249 -2.05 -14.18 -2.87
N ALA A 250 -1.47 -13.21 -3.57
CA ALA A 250 -1.96 -11.85 -3.56
C ALA A 250 -3.40 -11.75 -4.09
N ILE A 251 -3.69 -12.42 -5.21
CA ILE A 251 -5.02 -12.43 -5.83
C ILE A 251 -6.07 -12.97 -4.86
N ASP A 252 -5.79 -14.12 -4.22
CA ASP A 252 -6.74 -14.78 -3.33
C ASP A 252 -7.20 -13.89 -2.18
N TYR A 253 -6.28 -13.11 -1.62
CA TYR A 253 -6.52 -12.26 -0.45
C TYR A 253 -6.82 -10.79 -0.79
N SER A 254 -6.89 -10.42 -2.07
CA SER A 254 -7.31 -9.09 -2.53
C SER A 254 -8.80 -9.03 -2.89
N ASP A 255 -9.40 -7.86 -2.70
CA ASP A 255 -10.78 -7.55 -3.09
C ASP A 255 -10.88 -7.09 -4.56
N GLY A 256 -9.77 -6.61 -5.15
CA GLY A 256 -9.69 -6.24 -6.55
C GLY A 256 -8.27 -6.32 -7.11
N ILE A 257 -8.16 -6.46 -8.44
CA ILE A 257 -6.90 -6.61 -9.17
C ILE A 257 -6.80 -5.55 -10.25
N VAL A 258 -5.63 -4.92 -10.35
CA VAL A 258 -5.29 -3.99 -11.41
C VAL A 258 -4.27 -4.66 -12.33
N GLN A 259 -4.57 -4.65 -13.63
CA GLN A 259 -3.64 -5.03 -14.68
C GLN A 259 -2.94 -3.75 -15.17
N THR A 260 -1.64 -3.59 -14.92
CA THR A 260 -0.94 -2.33 -15.22
C THR A 260 -0.65 -2.13 -16.71
N SER A 261 -0.53 -3.24 -17.46
CA SER A 261 -0.34 -3.24 -18.90
C SER A 261 -0.84 -4.53 -19.54
N GLU A 262 -0.95 -4.55 -20.87
CA GLU A 262 -1.34 -5.75 -21.63
C GLU A 262 -0.31 -6.90 -21.49
N ASN A 263 0.92 -6.59 -21.08
CA ASN A 263 2.02 -7.54 -20.94
C ASN A 263 2.10 -8.23 -19.57
N VAL A 264 1.16 -7.95 -18.67
CA VAL A 264 1.05 -8.66 -17.39
C VAL A 264 0.83 -10.15 -17.63
N ASN A 265 1.39 -11.00 -16.77
CA ASN A 265 1.30 -12.45 -16.89
C ASN A 265 -0.15 -12.93 -17.08
N ALA A 266 -0.42 -13.57 -18.22
CA ALA A 266 -1.76 -14.00 -18.62
C ALA A 266 -2.35 -15.08 -17.71
N ASP A 267 -1.52 -15.95 -17.12
CA ASP A 267 -1.99 -17.00 -16.20
C ASP A 267 -2.49 -16.40 -14.88
N LEU A 268 -1.81 -15.36 -14.37
CA LEU A 268 -2.28 -14.62 -13.19
C LEU A 268 -3.57 -13.86 -13.48
N MET A 269 -3.69 -13.22 -14.65
CA MET A 269 -4.93 -12.55 -15.04
C MET A 269 -6.08 -13.53 -15.20
N LYS A 270 -5.85 -14.69 -15.83
CA LYS A 270 -6.82 -15.77 -15.92
C LYS A 270 -7.24 -16.26 -14.53
N TYR A 271 -6.28 -16.49 -13.64
CA TYR A 271 -6.54 -16.90 -12.26
C TYR A 271 -7.37 -15.87 -11.49
N ALA A 272 -7.12 -14.57 -11.68
CA ALA A 272 -7.90 -13.48 -11.07
C ALA A 272 -9.37 -13.51 -11.52
N VAL A 273 -9.63 -13.70 -12.81
CA VAL A 273 -10.99 -13.80 -13.37
C VAL A 273 -11.69 -15.06 -12.85
N GLU A 274 -11.02 -16.21 -12.87
CA GLU A 274 -11.56 -17.48 -12.34
C GLU A 274 -11.86 -17.42 -10.84
N SER A 275 -11.09 -16.60 -10.11
CA SER A 275 -11.29 -16.31 -8.68
C SER A 275 -12.38 -15.25 -8.40
N ASN A 276 -13.14 -14.84 -9.43
CA ASN A 276 -14.21 -13.84 -9.36
C ASN A 276 -13.76 -12.49 -8.77
N LYS A 277 -12.52 -12.07 -9.07
CA LYS A 277 -12.02 -10.77 -8.61
C LYS A 277 -12.48 -9.66 -9.53
N SER A 278 -12.82 -8.50 -8.96
CA SER A 278 -13.01 -7.28 -9.73
C SER A 278 -11.69 -6.87 -10.36
N THR A 279 -11.64 -6.74 -11.68
CA THR A 279 -10.44 -6.38 -12.43
C THR A 279 -10.54 -5.01 -13.08
N LEU A 280 -9.44 -4.25 -13.08
CA LEU A 280 -9.30 -3.00 -13.82
C LEU A 280 -8.04 -3.05 -14.68
N LEU A 281 -8.18 -2.86 -16.00
CA LEU A 281 -7.05 -2.57 -16.87
C LEU A 281 -6.67 -1.10 -16.72
N GLN A 282 -5.37 -0.81 -16.60
CA GLN A 282 -4.87 0.56 -16.49
C GLN A 282 -5.40 1.44 -17.64
N PRO A 283 -6.12 2.53 -17.34
CA PRO A 283 -6.52 3.49 -18.36
C PRO A 283 -5.32 4.25 -18.92
N THR A 284 -5.36 4.59 -20.21
CA THR A 284 -4.24 5.23 -20.93
C THR A 284 -4.26 6.76 -20.89
N SER A 285 -5.41 7.38 -20.60
CA SER A 285 -5.54 8.84 -20.52
C SER A 285 -5.74 9.35 -19.09
N ASP A 286 -5.29 10.56 -18.82
CA ASP A 286 -5.27 11.13 -17.47
C ASP A 286 -6.65 11.25 -16.84
N ASP A 287 -7.62 11.75 -17.60
CA ASP A 287 -9.00 11.90 -17.14
C ASP A 287 -9.64 10.54 -16.86
N ALA A 288 -9.37 9.54 -17.71
CA ALA A 288 -9.89 8.19 -17.53
C ALA A 288 -9.29 7.52 -16.29
N ILE A 289 -8.03 7.77 -15.93
CA ILE A 289 -7.43 7.21 -14.72
C ILE A 289 -8.19 7.66 -13.48
N LYS A 290 -8.43 8.97 -13.32
CA LYS A 290 -9.13 9.49 -12.13
C LYS A 290 -10.54 8.95 -12.03
N GLU A 291 -11.29 8.98 -13.12
CA GLU A 291 -12.67 8.48 -13.16
C GLU A 291 -12.74 6.97 -12.87
N LYS A 292 -11.98 6.15 -13.61
CA LYS A 292 -12.07 4.69 -13.54
C LYS A 292 -11.55 4.12 -12.24
N TYR A 293 -10.48 4.66 -11.67
CA TYR A 293 -10.03 4.24 -10.35
C TYR A 293 -11.01 4.65 -9.25
N THR A 294 -11.59 5.86 -9.34
CA THR A 294 -12.62 6.29 -8.39
C THR A 294 -13.84 5.37 -8.44
N GLU A 295 -14.31 5.03 -9.65
CA GLU A 295 -15.39 4.07 -9.87
C GLU A 295 -15.04 2.69 -9.30
N PHE A 296 -13.86 2.17 -9.63
CA PHE A 296 -13.37 0.87 -9.16
C PHE A 296 -13.26 0.80 -7.63
N TYR A 297 -12.66 1.82 -7.01
CA TYR A 297 -12.55 1.95 -5.56
C TYR A 297 -13.91 2.03 -4.88
N ASN A 298 -14.85 2.80 -5.45
CA ASN A 298 -16.20 2.89 -4.92
C ASN A 298 -16.93 1.55 -5.00
N ASN A 299 -16.83 0.85 -6.13
CA ASN A 299 -17.46 -0.46 -6.33
C ASN A 299 -16.93 -1.52 -5.36
N ILE A 300 -15.62 -1.50 -5.05
CA ILE A 300 -15.00 -2.42 -4.09
C ILE A 300 -15.43 -2.13 -2.64
N LEU A 301 -15.65 -0.86 -2.31
CA LEU A 301 -16.06 -0.44 -0.97
C LEU A 301 -17.54 -0.72 -0.67
N GLY A 302 -18.40 -0.82 -1.69
CA GLY A 302 -19.85 -0.99 -1.55
C GLY A 302 -20.57 0.34 -1.41
#